data_AF-A0A2J7VJ20-F1
#
_entry.id   AF-A0A2J7VJ20-F1
#
_cell.length_a   1.000
_cell.length_b   1.000
_cell.length_c   1.000
_cell.angle_alpha   90.00
_cell.angle_beta   90.00
_cell.angle_gamma   90.00
#
_symmetry.space_group_name_H-M   'P 1'
#
loop_
_entity.id
_entity.type
_entity.pdbx_description
1 polymer ?
#
loop_
_entity_poly.entity_id
_entity_poly.type
_entity_poly.pdbx_seq_one_letter_code
_entity_poly.pdbx_strand_id
1 'polypeptide(L)'
;MSPMSSSTYSQPLTSSDQSKIFIFGLLLVPSLFFVGIIPVLFLAFGVWMLKKNADFSHMETAVRNFRGYWFIVFAGCALFAAGNVLRVWEGNLDKWDRSYAVESAFAWGVAASIAFGYFTLVKVLFLNPMRGHERWIEANGIFTSKSKAAVPAAKQADVNIVHGGGLSPSYSVADELIKWSKLKDDGHVTLDQYNAAKDKLLASPNR
;
A
#
# COMPACT_ATOMS: atom_id res chain seq x y z
N MET A 1 27.09 -25.46 -26.54
CA MET A 1 27.39 -24.32 -25.66
C MET A 1 26.27 -23.30 -25.87
N SER A 2 25.21 -23.40 -25.08
CA SER A 2 24.05 -22.50 -25.20
C SER A 2 24.36 -21.17 -24.52
N PRO A 3 24.06 -20.02 -25.14
CA PRO A 3 24.32 -18.74 -24.51
C PRO A 3 23.37 -18.58 -23.31
N MET A 4 23.96 -18.41 -22.12
CA MET A 4 23.29 -17.85 -20.95
C MET A 4 22.73 -16.48 -21.35
N SER A 5 21.41 -16.36 -21.44
CA SER A 5 20.76 -15.06 -21.55
C SER A 5 20.66 -14.43 -20.17
N SER A 6 21.70 -13.69 -19.81
CA SER A 6 21.68 -12.71 -18.74
C SER A 6 20.80 -11.52 -19.14
N SER A 7 19.63 -11.38 -18.50
CA SER A 7 19.06 -10.05 -18.23
C SER A 7 18.26 -10.08 -16.94
N THR A 8 19.00 -9.89 -15.85
CA THR A 8 18.57 -9.82 -14.46
C THR A 8 17.88 -8.48 -14.15
N TYR A 9 16.98 -8.01 -15.02
CA TYR A 9 16.25 -6.75 -14.78
C TYR A 9 14.94 -7.06 -14.08
N SER A 10 14.92 -6.85 -12.76
CA SER A 10 13.66 -6.71 -12.04
C SER A 10 12.97 -5.44 -12.53
N GLN A 11 11.70 -5.54 -12.91
CA GLN A 11 10.91 -4.43 -13.46
C GLN A 11 9.92 -3.91 -12.41
N PRO A 12 9.61 -2.61 -12.38
CA PRO A 12 8.55 -2.09 -11.53
C PRO A 12 7.19 -2.64 -11.93
N LEU A 13 6.25 -2.59 -10.98
CA LEU A 13 4.84 -2.92 -11.23
C LEU A 13 4.29 -2.09 -12.39
N THR A 14 3.63 -2.77 -13.34
CA THR A 14 2.97 -2.12 -14.46
C THR A 14 1.76 -1.30 -13.98
N SER A 15 1.30 -0.33 -14.78
CA SER A 15 0.09 0.45 -14.45
C SER A 15 -1.15 -0.44 -14.28
N SER A 16 -1.26 -1.52 -15.08
CA SER A 16 -2.33 -2.52 -14.96
C SER A 16 -2.26 -3.25 -13.61
N ASP A 17 -1.08 -3.66 -13.19
CA ASP A 17 -0.89 -4.39 -11.93
C ASP A 17 -1.09 -3.51 -10.70
N GLN A 18 -0.63 -2.24 -10.76
CA GLN A 18 -0.96 -1.23 -9.75
C GLN A 18 -2.48 -1.02 -9.64
N SER A 19 -3.17 -0.97 -10.77
CA SER A 19 -4.63 -0.81 -10.80
C SER A 19 -5.35 -2.00 -10.16
N LYS A 20 -4.90 -3.24 -10.39
CA LYS A 20 -5.46 -4.43 -9.73
C LYS A 20 -5.32 -4.35 -8.22
N ILE A 21 -4.12 -3.98 -7.73
CA ILE A 21 -3.85 -3.84 -6.29
C ILE A 21 -4.74 -2.74 -5.69
N PHE A 22 -4.91 -1.61 -6.39
CA PHE A 22 -5.79 -0.53 -5.96
C PHE A 22 -7.26 -0.95 -5.90
N ILE A 23 -7.77 -1.62 -6.95
CA ILE A 23 -9.14 -2.15 -6.99
C ILE A 23 -9.37 -3.13 -5.85
N PHE A 24 -8.40 -4.02 -5.57
CA PHE A 24 -8.50 -4.92 -4.43
C PHE A 24 -8.59 -4.15 -3.09
N GLY A 25 -7.79 -3.11 -2.90
CA GLY A 25 -7.86 -2.25 -1.72
C GLY A 25 -9.24 -1.61 -1.56
N LEU A 26 -9.85 -1.12 -2.64
CA LEU A 26 -11.19 -0.55 -2.62
C LEU A 26 -12.27 -1.60 -2.30
N LEU A 27 -12.16 -2.79 -2.89
CA LEU A 27 -13.05 -3.92 -2.59
C LEU A 27 -12.89 -4.41 -1.15
N LEU A 28 -11.78 -4.16 -0.48
CA LEU A 28 -11.54 -4.57 0.90
C LEU A 28 -12.23 -3.65 1.93
N VAL A 29 -12.52 -2.40 1.58
CA VAL A 29 -13.10 -1.40 2.50
C VAL A 29 -14.42 -1.87 3.12
N PRO A 30 -15.40 -2.42 2.37
CA PRO A 30 -16.64 -2.91 2.98
C PRO A 30 -16.43 -4.00 4.04
N SER A 31 -15.40 -4.85 3.88
CA SER A 31 -15.15 -5.95 4.83
C SER A 31 -14.84 -5.46 6.25
N LEU A 32 -14.36 -4.22 6.41
CA LEU A 32 -14.08 -3.60 7.70
C LEU A 32 -15.30 -3.51 8.60
N PHE A 33 -16.48 -3.31 8.01
CA PHE A 33 -17.74 -3.11 8.74
C PHE A 33 -18.45 -4.43 9.03
N PHE A 34 -18.37 -5.41 8.13
CA PHE A 34 -19.12 -6.67 8.24
C PHE A 34 -18.34 -7.78 8.95
N VAL A 35 -17.04 -7.86 8.69
CA VAL A 35 -16.20 -9.00 9.08
C VAL A 35 -15.03 -8.54 9.97
N GLY A 36 -14.82 -7.22 10.07
CA GLY A 36 -13.87 -6.57 10.97
C GLY A 36 -12.54 -6.25 10.32
N ILE A 37 -11.61 -5.71 11.12
CA ILE A 37 -10.31 -5.22 10.65
C ILE A 37 -9.25 -6.32 10.44
N ILE A 38 -9.49 -7.53 10.96
CA ILE A 38 -8.54 -8.64 10.97
C ILE A 38 -7.93 -8.95 9.58
N PRO A 39 -8.71 -9.03 8.48
CA PRO A 39 -8.14 -9.26 7.14
C PRO A 39 -7.14 -8.18 6.73
N VAL A 40 -7.44 -6.91 7.03
CA VAL A 40 -6.57 -5.78 6.70
C VAL A 40 -5.29 -5.83 7.52
N LEU A 41 -5.36 -6.22 8.79
CA LEU A 41 -4.19 -6.36 9.64
C LEU A 41 -3.20 -7.40 9.11
N PHE A 42 -3.66 -8.53 8.59
CA PHE A 42 -2.76 -9.52 7.98
C PHE A 42 -1.95 -8.92 6.83
N LEU A 43 -2.63 -8.21 5.92
CA LEU A 43 -1.96 -7.61 4.75
C LEU A 43 -1.06 -6.45 5.14
N ALA A 44 -1.51 -5.57 6.04
CA ALA A 44 -0.71 -4.46 6.55
C ALA A 44 0.56 -4.96 7.25
N PHE A 45 0.45 -6.02 8.06
CA PHE A 45 1.60 -6.66 8.68
C PHE A 45 2.56 -7.25 7.64
N GLY A 46 2.04 -7.90 6.60
CA GLY A 46 2.84 -8.40 5.49
C GLY A 46 3.62 -7.30 4.77
N VAL A 47 2.96 -6.17 4.45
CA VAL A 47 3.58 -4.99 3.83
C VAL A 47 4.67 -4.40 4.73
N TRP A 48 4.39 -4.29 6.03
CA TRP A 48 5.35 -3.76 6.98
C TRP A 48 6.58 -4.66 7.13
N MET A 49 6.40 -5.97 7.26
CA MET A 49 7.48 -6.94 7.35
C MET A 49 8.32 -7.01 6.07
N LEU A 50 7.66 -6.96 4.90
CA LEU A 50 8.35 -6.86 3.60
C LEU A 50 9.25 -5.62 3.57
N LYS A 51 8.76 -4.46 3.99
CA LYS A 51 9.55 -3.23 4.01
C LYS A 51 10.73 -3.31 5.01
N LYS A 52 10.53 -3.98 6.14
CA LYS A 52 11.53 -4.08 7.21
C LYS A 52 12.65 -5.07 6.87
N ASN A 53 12.28 -6.22 6.32
CA ASN A 53 13.20 -7.35 6.12
C ASN A 53 13.62 -7.53 4.65
N ALA A 54 13.04 -6.78 3.72
CA ALA A 54 13.28 -6.90 2.28
C ALA A 54 13.07 -8.33 1.73
N ASP A 55 12.11 -9.06 2.32
CA ASP A 55 11.79 -10.44 1.98
C ASP A 55 10.30 -10.58 1.63
N PHE A 56 10.03 -11.05 0.40
CA PHE A 56 8.68 -11.27 -0.12
C PHE A 56 7.94 -12.42 0.56
N SER A 57 8.63 -13.36 1.21
CA SER A 57 8.02 -14.50 1.91
C SER A 57 7.01 -14.08 2.98
N HIS A 58 7.23 -12.92 3.61
CA HIS A 58 6.29 -12.32 4.57
C HIS A 58 4.97 -11.91 3.92
N MET A 59 5.01 -11.45 2.66
CA MET A 59 3.80 -11.13 1.91
C MET A 59 3.01 -12.39 1.58
N GLU A 60 3.69 -13.45 1.17
CA GLU A 60 3.03 -14.73 0.87
C GLU A 60 2.38 -15.32 2.13
N THR A 61 3.07 -15.21 3.27
CA THR A 61 2.55 -15.64 4.56
C THR A 61 1.33 -14.82 4.98
N ALA A 62 1.37 -13.50 4.83
CA ALA A 62 0.24 -12.63 5.10
C ALA A 62 -1.00 -12.99 4.25
N VAL A 63 -0.81 -13.21 2.94
CA VAL A 63 -1.90 -13.63 2.05
C VAL A 63 -2.40 -15.03 2.39
N ARG A 64 -1.52 -15.95 2.80
CA ARG A 64 -1.93 -17.28 3.28
C ARG A 64 -2.83 -17.17 4.51
N ASN A 65 -2.47 -16.34 5.48
CA ASN A 65 -3.28 -16.12 6.69
C ASN A 65 -4.61 -15.43 6.37
N PHE A 66 -4.59 -14.40 5.51
CA PHE A 66 -5.79 -13.76 4.98
C PHE A 66 -6.75 -14.78 4.36
N ARG A 67 -6.23 -15.69 3.53
CA ARG A 67 -7.02 -16.74 2.90
C ARG A 67 -7.53 -17.76 3.91
N GLY A 68 -6.72 -18.16 4.88
CA GLY A 68 -7.16 -19.03 5.96
C GLY A 68 -8.34 -18.43 6.74
N TYR A 69 -8.25 -17.14 7.06
CA TYR A 69 -9.33 -16.39 7.70
C TYR A 69 -10.62 -16.39 6.87
N TRP A 70 -10.54 -15.99 5.59
CA TRP A 70 -11.73 -15.96 4.73
C TRP A 70 -12.30 -17.35 4.43
N PHE A 71 -11.46 -18.39 4.47
CA PHE A 71 -11.92 -19.77 4.36
C PHE A 71 -12.75 -20.19 5.58
N ILE A 72 -12.37 -19.78 6.79
CA ILE A 72 -13.16 -20.02 8.01
C ILE A 72 -14.50 -19.29 7.92
N VAL A 73 -14.50 -18.02 7.49
CA VAL A 73 -15.75 -17.24 7.28
C VAL A 73 -16.64 -17.91 6.25
N PHE A 74 -16.07 -18.34 5.12
CA PHE A 74 -16.77 -19.09 4.09
C PHE A 74 -17.38 -20.38 4.64
N ALA A 75 -16.58 -21.20 5.33
CA ALA A 75 -17.04 -22.47 5.88
C ALA A 75 -18.18 -22.27 6.90
N GLY A 76 -18.07 -21.28 7.78
CA GLY A 76 -19.14 -20.92 8.71
C GLY A 76 -20.43 -20.55 7.99
N CYS A 77 -20.38 -19.59 7.05
CA CYS A 77 -21.55 -19.16 6.29
C CYS A 77 -22.15 -20.31 5.47
N ALA A 78 -21.32 -21.14 4.84
CA ALA A 78 -21.77 -22.28 4.05
C ALA A 78 -22.47 -23.34 4.91
N LEU A 79 -21.96 -23.62 6.12
CA LEU A 79 -22.61 -24.53 7.07
C LEU A 79 -23.97 -24.00 7.53
N PHE A 80 -24.09 -22.71 7.83
CA PHE A 80 -25.38 -22.09 8.19
C PHE A 80 -26.37 -22.12 7.02
N ALA A 81 -25.91 -21.85 5.80
CA ALA A 81 -26.75 -21.96 4.60
C ALA A 81 -27.24 -23.40 4.41
N ALA A 82 -26.33 -24.37 4.43
CA ALA A 82 -26.64 -25.79 4.27
C ALA A 82 -27.59 -26.30 5.36
N GLY A 83 -27.38 -25.91 6.62
CA GLY A 83 -28.27 -26.28 7.73
C GLY A 83 -29.70 -25.79 7.53
N ASN A 84 -29.89 -24.58 7.02
CA ASN A 84 -31.23 -24.07 6.70
C ASN A 84 -31.85 -24.77 5.49
N VAL A 85 -31.05 -25.10 4.45
CA VAL A 85 -31.52 -25.91 3.32
C VAL A 85 -31.98 -27.30 3.78
N LEU A 86 -31.24 -27.94 4.68
CA LEU A 86 -31.60 -29.24 5.26
C LEU A 86 -32.92 -29.17 6.03
N ARG A 87 -33.11 -28.13 6.87
CA ARG A 87 -34.39 -27.92 7.57
C ARG A 87 -35.58 -27.77 6.62
N VAL A 88 -35.39 -27.06 5.50
CA VAL A 88 -36.44 -26.92 4.47
C VAL A 88 -36.72 -28.26 3.79
N TRP A 89 -35.68 -29.03 3.50
CA TRP A 89 -35.80 -30.36 2.88
C TRP A 89 -36.59 -31.31 3.78
N GLU A 90 -36.24 -31.41 5.07
CA GLU A 90 -36.88 -32.31 6.04
C GLU A 90 -38.41 -32.15 6.11
N GLY A 91 -38.92 -30.98 5.72
CA GLY A 91 -40.33 -30.77 5.45
C GLY A 91 -41.21 -30.57 6.69
N ASN A 92 -40.65 -30.75 7.89
CA ASN A 92 -41.34 -30.65 9.19
C ASN A 92 -41.47 -29.21 9.73
N LEU A 93 -41.27 -28.20 8.88
CA LEU A 93 -41.43 -26.79 9.24
C LEU A 93 -42.83 -26.29 8.90
N ASP A 94 -43.38 -25.43 9.76
CA ASP A 94 -44.57 -24.67 9.42
C ASP A 94 -44.28 -23.63 8.31
N LYS A 95 -45.32 -22.92 7.86
CA LYS A 95 -45.18 -21.95 6.76
C LYS A 95 -44.21 -20.81 7.10
N TRP A 96 -44.24 -20.31 8.34
CA TRP A 96 -43.43 -19.19 8.78
C TRP A 96 -41.97 -19.60 8.91
N ASP A 97 -41.71 -20.71 9.59
CA ASP A 97 -40.38 -21.27 9.78
C ASP A 97 -39.73 -21.68 8.46
N ARG A 98 -40.52 -22.25 7.54
CA ARG A 98 -40.04 -22.59 6.20
C ARG A 98 -39.62 -21.33 5.43
N SER A 99 -40.43 -20.28 5.45
CA SER A 99 -40.09 -19.01 4.78
C SER A 99 -38.80 -18.42 5.34
N TYR A 100 -38.70 -18.35 6.67
CA TYR A 100 -37.51 -17.85 7.35
C TYR A 100 -36.26 -18.68 7.04
N ALA A 101 -36.38 -20.01 7.01
CA ALA A 101 -35.26 -20.89 6.67
C ALA A 101 -34.79 -20.70 5.23
N VAL A 102 -35.70 -20.51 4.26
CA VAL A 102 -35.35 -20.22 2.86
C VAL A 102 -34.63 -18.87 2.74
N GLU A 103 -35.16 -17.82 3.36
CA GLU A 103 -34.54 -16.49 3.36
C GLU A 103 -33.16 -16.51 4.03
N SER A 104 -33.06 -17.20 5.17
CA SER A 104 -31.80 -17.40 5.90
C SER A 104 -30.79 -18.17 5.05
N ALA A 105 -31.19 -19.26 4.41
CA ALA A 105 -30.33 -20.04 3.53
C ALA A 105 -29.77 -19.17 2.39
N PHE A 106 -30.61 -18.34 1.79
CA PHE A 106 -30.20 -17.40 0.75
C PHE A 106 -29.20 -16.36 1.27
N ALA A 107 -29.50 -15.69 2.38
CA ALA A 107 -28.63 -14.68 2.97
C ALA A 107 -27.25 -15.25 3.34
N TRP A 108 -27.21 -16.41 4.00
CA TRP A 108 -25.96 -17.09 4.34
C TRP A 108 -25.22 -17.61 3.10
N GLY A 109 -25.93 -18.02 2.05
CA GLY A 109 -25.35 -18.40 0.77
C GLY A 109 -24.68 -17.22 0.04
N VAL A 110 -25.31 -16.04 0.07
CA VAL A 110 -24.70 -14.80 -0.44
C VAL A 110 -23.46 -14.43 0.36
N ALA A 111 -23.53 -14.48 1.70
CA ALA A 111 -22.39 -14.21 2.57
C ALA A 111 -21.21 -15.17 2.31
N ALA A 112 -21.49 -16.46 2.14
CA ALA A 112 -20.49 -17.46 1.76
C ALA A 112 -19.87 -17.12 0.39
N SER A 113 -20.68 -16.75 -0.59
CA SER A 113 -20.21 -16.37 -1.93
C SER A 113 -19.28 -15.16 -1.89
N ILE A 114 -19.60 -14.14 -1.08
CA ILE A 114 -18.75 -12.97 -0.86
C ILE A 114 -17.42 -13.37 -0.20
N ALA A 115 -17.47 -14.21 0.84
CA ALA A 115 -16.27 -14.70 1.52
C ALA A 115 -15.34 -15.48 0.58
N PHE A 116 -15.91 -16.34 -0.27
CA PHE A 116 -15.18 -17.04 -1.31
C PHE A 116 -14.60 -16.08 -2.37
N GLY A 117 -15.31 -15.01 -2.69
CA GLY A 117 -14.81 -13.90 -3.50
C GLY A 117 -13.51 -13.34 -2.93
N TYR A 118 -13.47 -12.93 -1.66
CA TYR A 118 -12.24 -12.42 -1.05
C TYR A 118 -11.11 -13.47 -1.02
N PHE A 119 -11.43 -14.73 -0.74
CA PHE A 119 -10.46 -15.83 -0.73
C PHE A 119 -9.72 -15.98 -2.08
N THR A 120 -10.40 -15.70 -3.20
CA THR A 120 -9.83 -15.79 -4.55
C THR A 120 -9.24 -14.47 -5.04
N LEU A 121 -9.94 -13.35 -4.83
CA LEU A 121 -9.54 -12.01 -5.30
C LEU A 121 -8.19 -11.57 -4.73
N VAL A 122 -7.87 -11.90 -3.48
CA VAL A 122 -6.55 -11.57 -2.91
C VAL A 122 -5.40 -12.20 -3.68
N LYS A 123 -5.60 -13.38 -4.30
CA LYS A 123 -4.58 -13.95 -5.17
C LYS A 123 -4.51 -13.21 -6.50
N VAL A 124 -5.65 -13.04 -7.14
CA VAL A 124 -5.73 -12.52 -8.52
C VAL A 124 -5.34 -11.05 -8.60
N LEU A 125 -5.84 -10.23 -7.68
CA LEU A 125 -5.72 -8.78 -7.73
C LEU A 125 -4.60 -8.22 -6.86
N PHE A 126 -4.10 -8.99 -5.88
CA PHE A 126 -3.07 -8.52 -4.95
C PHE A 126 -1.78 -9.33 -5.03
N LEU A 127 -1.80 -10.63 -4.72
CA LEU A 127 -0.58 -11.43 -4.65
C LEU A 127 0.06 -11.69 -6.02
N ASN A 128 -0.71 -12.08 -7.03
CA ASN A 128 -0.18 -12.41 -8.36
C ASN A 128 0.53 -11.20 -9.01
N PRO A 129 -0.08 -10.00 -9.02
CA PRO A 129 0.60 -8.78 -9.46
C PRO A 129 1.94 -8.55 -8.74
N MET A 130 1.97 -8.68 -7.41
CA MET A 130 3.20 -8.44 -6.66
C MET A 130 4.26 -9.53 -6.89
N ARG A 131 3.86 -10.80 -6.95
CA ARG A 131 4.78 -11.93 -7.15
C ARG A 131 5.48 -11.84 -8.51
N GLY A 132 4.79 -11.36 -9.55
CA GLY A 132 5.40 -11.09 -10.85
C GLY A 132 6.54 -10.05 -10.82
N HIS A 133 6.63 -9.28 -9.74
CA HIS A 133 7.60 -8.20 -9.55
C HIS A 133 8.39 -8.35 -8.23
N GLU A 134 8.47 -9.55 -7.64
CA GLU A 134 9.02 -9.78 -6.29
C GLU A 134 10.42 -9.16 -6.09
N ARG A 135 11.35 -9.43 -7.02
CA ARG A 135 12.74 -8.96 -6.95
C ARG A 135 12.86 -7.44 -6.99
N TRP A 136 11.93 -6.76 -7.67
CA TRP A 136 11.89 -5.30 -7.70
C TRP A 136 11.34 -4.76 -6.38
N ILE A 137 10.28 -5.39 -5.89
CA ILE A 137 9.58 -5.00 -4.67
C ILE A 137 10.49 -5.14 -3.44
N GLU A 138 11.28 -6.20 -3.36
CA GLU A 138 12.24 -6.40 -2.26
C GLU A 138 13.32 -5.31 -2.24
N ALA A 139 13.87 -4.96 -3.40
CA ALA A 139 14.97 -4.00 -3.49
C ALA A 139 14.51 -2.53 -3.39
N ASN A 140 13.32 -2.21 -3.88
CA ASN A 140 12.90 -0.82 -4.09
C ASN A 140 11.55 -0.47 -3.41
N GLY A 141 10.68 -1.46 -3.15
CA GLY A 141 9.36 -1.29 -2.57
C GLY A 141 8.19 -1.44 -3.57
N ILE A 142 6.96 -1.53 -3.05
CA ILE A 142 5.76 -1.94 -3.82
C ILE A 142 5.33 -0.89 -4.88
N PHE A 143 5.49 0.42 -4.64
CA PHE A 143 4.98 1.44 -5.57
C PHE A 143 6.04 2.38 -6.12
N THR A 144 7.32 1.97 -6.10
CA THR A 144 8.37 2.79 -6.71
C THR A 144 8.56 2.43 -8.18
N SER A 145 8.58 3.48 -9.01
CA SER A 145 8.95 3.41 -10.42
C SER A 145 10.45 3.67 -10.65
N LYS A 146 11.18 4.12 -9.62
CA LYS A 146 12.62 4.41 -9.69
C LYS A 146 13.40 3.46 -8.79
N SER A 147 14.52 2.96 -9.30
CA SER A 147 15.43 2.13 -8.52
C SER A 147 16.06 2.93 -7.39
N LYS A 148 16.09 2.37 -6.18
CA LYS A 148 16.75 2.95 -5.00
C LYS A 148 18.26 3.06 -5.19
N ALA A 149 18.86 2.17 -5.99
CA ALA A 149 20.27 2.16 -6.35
C ALA A 149 20.64 3.18 -7.45
N ALA A 150 19.65 3.67 -8.22
CA ALA A 150 19.87 4.67 -9.26
C ALA A 150 19.90 6.12 -8.73
N VAL A 151 19.70 6.31 -7.42
CA VAL A 151 19.90 7.61 -6.77
C VAL A 151 21.37 7.67 -6.36
N PRO A 152 22.22 8.52 -6.99
CA PRO A 152 23.59 8.67 -6.54
C PRO A 152 23.60 9.02 -5.06
N ALA A 153 24.49 8.40 -4.28
CA ALA A 153 24.60 8.52 -2.83
C ALA A 153 24.66 9.98 -2.32
N ALA A 154 24.99 10.93 -3.20
CA ALA A 154 24.92 12.38 -2.96
C ALA A 154 23.49 12.92 -2.72
N LYS A 155 22.41 12.19 -3.05
CA LYS A 155 21.01 12.60 -2.81
C LYS A 155 20.33 11.91 -1.63
N GLN A 156 20.94 10.90 -1.02
CA GLN A 156 20.35 10.20 0.14
C GLN A 156 20.52 10.95 1.47
N ALA A 157 21.40 11.95 1.54
CA ALA A 157 21.54 12.82 2.71
C ALA A 157 20.52 13.97 2.76
N ASP A 158 19.70 14.17 1.72
CA ASP A 158 18.86 15.38 1.56
C ASP A 158 17.34 15.09 1.57
N VAL A 159 16.90 13.88 1.91
CA VAL A 159 15.47 13.56 1.96
C VAL A 159 15.11 12.89 3.28
N ASN A 160 15.17 13.69 4.34
CA ASN A 160 14.41 13.45 5.56
C ASN A 160 14.02 14.80 6.19
N ILE A 161 13.40 15.67 5.39
CA ILE A 161 12.62 16.80 5.90
C ILE A 161 11.19 16.60 5.40
N VAL A 162 10.40 15.91 6.22
CA VAL A 162 8.95 16.04 6.16
C VAL A 162 8.63 17.46 6.62
N HIS A 163 8.58 18.40 5.66
CA HIS A 163 7.85 19.65 5.85
C HIS A 163 6.54 19.50 5.09
N GLY A 164 5.45 19.42 5.86
CA GLY A 164 4.12 19.58 5.30
C GLY A 164 3.95 20.99 4.76
N GLY A 165 3.31 21.08 3.60
CA GLY A 165 2.68 22.32 3.12
C GLY A 165 3.45 23.09 2.06
N GLY A 166 3.02 22.93 0.81
CA GLY A 166 2.83 24.05 -0.12
C GLY A 166 4.04 24.55 -0.93
N LEU A 167 3.98 24.28 -2.24
CA LEU A 167 4.28 25.20 -3.36
C LEU A 167 5.73 25.71 -3.58
N SER A 168 6.34 25.17 -4.64
CA SER A 168 7.32 25.78 -5.59
C SER A 168 8.72 26.22 -5.09
N PRO A 169 9.78 26.06 -5.93
CA PRO A 169 11.16 26.40 -5.58
C PRO A 169 11.39 27.91 -5.79
N SER A 170 11.04 28.74 -4.81
CA SER A 170 11.60 30.08 -4.66
C SER A 170 12.71 29.97 -3.62
N TYR A 171 13.95 30.28 -4.03
CA TYR A 171 15.07 30.35 -3.11
C TYR A 171 14.76 31.42 -2.05
N SER A 172 14.60 31.00 -0.80
CA SER A 172 14.19 31.88 0.29
C SER A 172 15.28 32.92 0.55
N VAL A 173 14.91 34.20 0.50
CA VAL A 173 15.75 35.35 0.87
C VAL A 173 16.38 35.17 2.26
N ALA A 174 15.71 34.43 3.16
CA ALA A 174 16.22 34.11 4.48
C ALA A 174 17.48 33.24 4.43
N ASP A 175 17.54 32.23 3.54
CA ASP A 175 18.69 31.33 3.44
C ASP A 175 19.91 32.05 2.84
N GLU A 176 19.68 32.98 1.90
CA GLU A 176 20.76 33.82 1.38
C GLU A 176 21.29 34.79 2.44
N LEU A 177 20.40 35.42 3.23
CA LEU A 177 20.82 36.28 4.35
C LEU A 177 21.64 35.51 5.40
N ILE A 178 21.28 34.26 5.70
CA ILE A 178 22.04 33.40 6.62
C ILE A 178 23.42 33.05 6.04
N LYS A 179 23.53 32.89 4.72
CA LYS A 179 24.83 32.66 4.07
C LYS A 179 25.72 33.92 4.13
N TRP A 180 25.16 35.09 3.85
CA TRP A 180 25.88 36.35 3.95
C TRP A 180 26.31 36.68 5.38
N SER A 181 25.49 36.33 6.39
CA SER A 181 25.87 36.54 7.79
C SER A 181 27.06 35.66 8.18
N LYS A 182 27.07 34.39 7.78
CA LYS A 182 28.22 33.49 8.00
C LYS A 182 29.49 33.99 7.33
N LEU A 183 29.41 34.46 6.08
CA LEU A 183 30.57 34.99 5.35
C LEU A 183 31.16 36.26 5.99
N LYS A 184 30.32 37.07 6.64
CA LYS A 184 30.77 38.21 7.43
C LYS A 184 31.44 37.74 8.73
N ASP A 185 30.82 36.82 9.45
CA ASP A 185 31.32 36.32 10.73
C ASP A 185 32.66 35.57 10.57
N ASP A 186 32.84 34.88 9.44
CA ASP A 186 34.09 34.22 9.05
C ASP A 186 35.16 35.19 8.50
N GLY A 187 34.87 36.50 8.44
CA GLY A 187 35.80 37.55 8.01
C GLY A 187 36.07 37.59 6.50
N HIS A 188 35.33 36.83 5.70
CA HIS A 188 35.48 36.79 4.23
C HIS A 188 34.84 37.98 3.52
N VAL A 189 33.94 38.71 4.19
CA VAL A 189 33.19 39.83 3.64
C VAL A 189 33.16 40.98 4.65
N THR A 190 33.37 42.21 4.19
CA THR A 190 33.32 43.39 5.06
C THR A 190 31.88 43.76 5.45
N LEU A 191 31.71 44.51 6.54
CA LEU A 191 30.38 44.94 7.01
C LEU A 191 29.60 45.71 5.92
N ASP A 192 30.30 46.51 5.11
CA ASP A 192 29.68 47.30 4.05
C ASP A 192 29.17 46.43 2.88
N GLN A 193 29.92 45.37 2.54
CA GLN A 193 29.52 44.40 1.52
C GLN A 193 28.33 43.55 1.99
N TYR A 194 28.29 43.19 3.28
CA TYR A 194 27.16 42.52 3.89
C TYR A 194 25.89 43.40 3.87
N ASN A 195 26.01 44.67 4.24
CA ASN A 195 24.88 45.60 4.25
C ASN A 195 24.33 45.85 2.83
N ALA A 196 25.21 46.00 1.83
CA ALA A 196 24.79 46.15 0.44
C ALA A 196 24.07 44.90 -0.11
N ALA A 197 24.53 43.70 0.26
CA ALA A 197 23.87 42.44 -0.11
C ALA A 197 22.51 42.29 0.59
N LYS A 198 22.43 42.60 1.88
CA LYS A 198 21.19 42.59 2.67
C LYS A 198 20.14 43.52 2.06
N ASP A 199 20.53 44.75 1.72
CA ASP A 199 19.61 45.73 1.15
C ASP A 199 19.10 45.30 -0.24
N LYS A 200 19.96 44.68 -1.05
CA LYS A 200 19.57 44.14 -2.37
C LYS A 200 18.63 42.95 -2.28
N LEU A 201 18.82 42.09 -1.27
CA LEU A 201 17.97 40.92 -1.02
C LEU A 201 16.61 41.31 -0.45
N LEU A 202 16.56 42.30 0.45
CA LEU A 202 15.32 42.85 0.98
C LEU A 202 14.54 43.67 -0.06
N ALA A 203 15.24 44.29 -1.03
CA ALA A 203 14.62 45.04 -2.13
C ALA A 203 14.09 44.16 -3.28
N SER A 204 14.32 42.84 -3.26
CA SER A 204 13.87 41.92 -4.31
C SER A 204 12.97 40.81 -3.75
N PRO A 205 11.75 41.12 -3.25
CA PRO A 205 10.94 40.17 -2.50
C PRO A 205 10.19 39.15 -3.36
N ASN A 206 10.33 39.14 -4.69
CA ASN A 206 9.62 38.21 -5.57
C ASN A 206 10.39 37.96 -6.88
N ARG A 207 11.05 36.80 -6.98
CA ARG A 207 11.21 36.02 -8.23
C ARG A 207 11.20 34.53 -7.92
#